data_AF-A0A9E3WTX1-F1
#
_entry.id   AF-A0A9E3WTX1-F1
#
_cell.length_a   1.000
_cell.length_b   1.000
_cell.length_c   1.000
_cell.angle_alpha   90.00
_cell.angle_beta   90.00
_cell.angle_gamma   90.00
#
_symmetry.space_group_name_H-M   'P 1'
#
loop_
_entity.id
_entity.type
_entity.pdbx_description
1 polymer ?
#
loop_
_entity_poly.entity_id
_entity_poly.type
_entity_poly.pdbx_seq_one_letter_code
_entity_poly.pdbx_strand_id
1 'polypeptide(L)'
;MVPHVLEIMASHAPGLVEFFFGDPVLAIQGCVRGLFQAREGYDLIASDYSAIEAVVAAIMAGEQWRIDTFRARKDIYLASASQITGTTYEEYEQYAAQHGDNHPDRQAIGKVAELALGYGGWEGAWRAFDPDEGNKTSDQVCAIIRAWRDASPRIVAYWGGQRVKDGWQWRDELYGIEGAVIQAIQSPGVEFVPRPSSVGDQTPFPVQVRFVVRDDILRMILPSGREIKYHEPRLEHSAKRPGQLAISYMTWNSNPKYGPMGWVRMDTWGSRIFENADQAIAHDILRHAIINLRAAGYPCVLHVYDEIVCEIPEGTGSIEQYEAIMATLPPWAQGWPVRAAGGWRGKRYRKG
;
A
#
# COMPACT_ATOMS: atom_id res chain seq x y z
N MET A 1 4.38 -31.10 4.21
CA MET A 1 3.52 -30.73 5.37
C MET A 1 2.05 -30.77 4.99
N VAL A 2 1.58 -29.95 4.03
CA VAL A 2 0.16 -29.93 3.61
C VAL A 2 -0.42 -31.31 3.27
N PRO A 3 0.23 -32.20 2.49
CA PRO A 3 -0.34 -33.52 2.20
C PRO A 3 -0.59 -34.36 3.45
N HIS A 4 0.34 -34.37 4.42
CA HIS A 4 0.19 -35.10 5.69
C HIS A 4 -0.92 -34.51 6.57
N VAL A 5 -1.06 -33.18 6.62
CA VAL A 5 -2.17 -32.54 7.35
C VAL A 5 -3.50 -32.94 6.72
N LEU A 6 -3.62 -32.90 5.39
CA LEU A 6 -4.84 -33.30 4.69
C LEU A 6 -5.17 -34.78 4.89
N GLU A 7 -4.17 -35.66 4.89
CA GLU A 7 -4.34 -37.09 5.16
C GLU A 7 -4.84 -37.34 6.59
N ILE A 8 -4.24 -36.68 7.59
CA ILE A 8 -4.66 -36.79 8.98
C ILE A 8 -6.06 -36.18 9.17
N MET A 9 -6.37 -35.06 8.51
CA MET A 9 -7.72 -34.48 8.55
C MET A 9 -8.77 -35.39 7.91
N ALA A 10 -8.42 -36.09 6.82
CA ALA A 10 -9.29 -37.05 6.15
C ALA A 10 -9.62 -38.28 7.02
N SER A 11 -8.87 -38.51 8.11
CA SER A 11 -9.21 -39.55 9.09
C SER A 11 -10.46 -39.21 9.94
N HIS A 12 -10.96 -37.97 9.88
CA HIS A 12 -12.09 -37.48 10.69
C HIS A 12 -11.89 -37.69 12.21
N ALA A 13 -10.64 -37.74 12.68
CA ALA A 13 -10.29 -37.91 14.08
C ALA A 13 -9.66 -36.61 14.64
N PRO A 14 -10.44 -35.76 15.33
CA PRO A 14 -9.93 -34.49 15.87
C PRO A 14 -8.73 -34.67 16.80
N GLY A 15 -8.72 -35.72 17.62
CA GLY A 15 -7.62 -36.03 18.52
C GLY A 15 -6.31 -36.37 17.80
N LEU A 16 -6.35 -36.89 16.57
CA LEU A 16 -5.14 -37.09 15.75
C LEU A 16 -4.61 -35.78 15.19
N VAL A 17 -5.50 -34.88 14.74
CA VAL A 17 -5.10 -33.54 14.27
C VAL A 17 -4.45 -32.77 15.42
N GLU A 18 -5.05 -32.80 16.61
CA GLU A 18 -4.51 -32.15 17.80
C GLU A 18 -3.16 -32.74 18.23
N PHE A 19 -3.04 -34.07 18.19
CA PHE A 19 -1.79 -34.76 18.54
C PHE A 19 -0.62 -34.35 17.64
N PHE A 20 -0.83 -34.23 16.33
CA PHE A 20 0.24 -33.91 15.38
C PHE A 20 0.49 -32.41 15.20
N PHE A 21 -0.53 -31.57 15.34
CA PHE A 21 -0.45 -30.16 14.93
C PHE A 21 -0.82 -29.16 16.02
N GLY A 22 -1.25 -29.62 17.20
CA GLY A 22 -1.70 -28.75 18.27
C GLY A 22 -3.07 -28.16 17.98
N ASP A 23 -3.16 -26.84 17.74
CA ASP A 23 -4.44 -26.18 17.46
C ASP A 23 -4.97 -26.59 16.07
N PRO A 24 -6.13 -27.28 15.99
CA PRO A 24 -6.68 -27.75 14.73
C PRO A 24 -7.11 -26.61 13.81
N VAL A 25 -7.55 -25.46 14.35
CA VAL A 25 -7.95 -24.29 13.54
C VAL A 25 -6.73 -23.65 12.89
N LEU A 26 -5.63 -23.49 13.63
CA LEU A 26 -4.37 -22.98 13.08
C LEU A 26 -3.79 -23.93 12.02
N ALA A 27 -3.88 -25.25 12.25
CA ALA A 27 -3.46 -26.25 11.29
C ALA A 27 -4.27 -26.15 9.97
N ILE A 28 -5.59 -26.00 10.07
CA ILE A 28 -6.49 -25.80 8.92
C ILE A 28 -6.13 -24.51 8.18
N GLN A 29 -6.02 -23.39 8.91
CA GLN A 29 -5.69 -22.09 8.36
C GLN A 29 -4.37 -22.13 7.59
N GLY A 30 -3.36 -22.85 8.11
CA GLY A 30 -2.07 -23.05 7.46
C GLY A 30 -2.15 -23.83 6.14
N CYS A 31 -3.20 -24.63 5.93
CA CYS A 31 -3.34 -25.50 4.77
C CYS A 31 -4.24 -24.94 3.65
N VAL A 32 -5.06 -23.91 3.93
CA VAL A 32 -6.05 -23.37 2.97
C VAL A 32 -5.40 -22.99 1.63
N ARG A 33 -4.23 -22.33 1.65
CA ARG A 33 -3.51 -21.98 0.41
C ARG A 33 -3.13 -23.23 -0.38
N GLY A 34 -2.61 -24.24 0.30
CA GLY A 34 -2.16 -25.48 -0.33
C GLY A 34 -3.27 -26.29 -0.98
N LEU A 35 -4.55 -25.97 -0.73
CA LEU A 35 -5.69 -26.62 -1.40
C LEU A 35 -5.82 -26.22 -2.87
N PHE A 36 -5.32 -25.04 -3.26
CA PHE A 36 -5.27 -24.62 -4.65
C PHE A 36 -4.07 -25.28 -5.32
N GLN A 37 -4.33 -26.11 -6.33
CA GLN A 37 -3.34 -26.95 -6.98
C GLN A 37 -3.37 -26.74 -8.49
N ALA A 38 -2.20 -26.81 -9.12
CA ALA A 38 -2.13 -26.93 -10.57
C ALA A 38 -2.71 -28.27 -11.02
N ARG A 39 -3.29 -28.30 -12.22
CA ARG A 39 -3.70 -29.53 -12.89
C ARG A 39 -2.50 -30.43 -13.23
N GLU A 40 -2.76 -31.70 -13.47
CA GLU A 40 -1.76 -32.69 -13.91
C GLU A 40 -0.99 -32.17 -15.14
N GLY A 41 0.35 -32.25 -15.11
CA GLY A 41 1.23 -31.75 -16.18
C GLY A 41 1.44 -30.23 -16.20
N TYR A 42 0.93 -29.49 -15.21
CA TYR A 42 1.06 -28.03 -15.07
C TYR A 42 1.69 -27.65 -13.73
N ASP A 43 2.25 -26.45 -13.66
CA ASP A 43 2.72 -25.80 -12.45
C ASP A 43 2.03 -24.45 -12.25
N LEU A 44 1.92 -24.03 -10.98
CA LEU A 44 1.70 -22.63 -10.65
C LEU A 44 3.05 -21.90 -10.73
N ILE A 45 3.05 -20.75 -11.39
CA ILE A 45 4.12 -19.76 -11.35
C ILE A 45 3.52 -18.46 -10.81
N ALA A 46 4.19 -17.85 -9.84
CA ALA A 46 3.71 -16.62 -9.23
C ALA A 46 4.85 -15.69 -8.89
N SER A 47 4.55 -14.41 -8.76
CA SER A 47 5.40 -13.37 -8.18
C SER A 47 4.53 -12.22 -7.72
N ASP A 48 5.03 -11.48 -6.74
CA ASP A 48 4.48 -10.23 -6.24
C ASP A 48 5.34 -9.03 -6.67
N TYR A 49 4.76 -7.83 -6.57
CA TYR A 49 5.53 -6.60 -6.65
C TYR A 49 6.15 -6.27 -5.28
N SER A 50 7.42 -5.90 -5.27
CA SER A 50 8.09 -5.52 -4.02
C SER A 50 7.61 -4.14 -3.56
N ALA A 51 6.77 -4.11 -2.53
CA ALA A 51 6.31 -2.89 -1.85
C ALA A 51 5.71 -1.84 -2.82
N ILE A 52 4.87 -2.29 -3.76
CA ILE A 52 4.33 -1.43 -4.84
C ILE A 52 3.68 -0.16 -4.33
N GLU A 53 2.90 -0.25 -3.26
CA GLU A 53 2.22 0.88 -2.63
C GLU A 53 3.23 1.93 -2.09
N ALA A 54 4.34 1.50 -1.48
CA ALA A 54 5.38 2.42 -1.05
C ALA A 54 6.12 3.08 -2.24
N VAL A 55 6.31 2.34 -3.35
CA VAL A 55 6.87 2.89 -4.60
C VAL A 55 5.95 3.94 -5.19
N VAL A 56 4.66 3.63 -5.32
CA VAL A 56 3.65 4.54 -5.88
C VAL A 56 3.53 5.79 -5.00
N ALA A 57 3.48 5.65 -3.68
CA ALA A 57 3.38 6.79 -2.77
C ALA A 57 4.60 7.72 -2.88
N ALA A 58 5.81 7.14 -2.93
CA ALA A 58 7.05 7.90 -3.10
C ALA A 58 7.09 8.62 -4.45
N ILE A 59 6.71 7.94 -5.54
CA ILE A 59 6.67 8.54 -6.87
C ILE A 59 5.60 9.61 -6.95
N MET A 60 4.38 9.36 -6.48
CA MET A 60 3.31 10.37 -6.45
C MET A 60 3.76 11.65 -5.75
N ALA A 61 4.42 11.52 -4.59
CA ALA A 61 4.91 12.64 -3.81
C ALA A 61 6.18 13.29 -4.37
N GLY A 62 6.98 12.58 -5.16
CA GLY A 62 8.34 12.97 -5.47
C GLY A 62 9.27 12.88 -4.26
N GLU A 63 9.09 11.88 -3.40
CA GLU A 63 9.94 11.66 -2.22
C GLU A 63 11.28 11.03 -2.63
N GLN A 64 12.25 11.88 -2.94
CA GLN A 64 13.42 11.51 -3.74
C GLN A 64 14.28 10.41 -3.11
N TRP A 65 14.53 10.46 -1.80
CA TRP A 65 15.37 9.45 -1.16
C TRP A 65 14.73 8.05 -1.15
N ARG A 66 13.39 7.97 -1.07
CA ARG A 66 12.66 6.70 -1.20
C ARG A 66 12.74 6.19 -2.63
N ILE A 67 12.52 7.07 -3.62
CA ILE A 67 12.67 6.74 -5.04
C ILE A 67 14.07 6.19 -5.31
N ASP A 68 15.11 6.82 -4.78
CA ASP A 68 16.50 6.39 -4.95
C ASP A 68 16.79 5.07 -4.24
N THR A 69 16.20 4.84 -3.07
CA THR A 69 16.25 3.54 -2.37
C THR A 69 15.70 2.41 -3.26
N PHE A 70 14.53 2.62 -3.86
CA PHE A 70 13.93 1.64 -4.77
C PHE A 70 14.77 1.44 -6.04
N ARG A 71 15.28 2.52 -6.65
CA ARG A 71 16.17 2.44 -7.83
C ARG A 71 17.46 1.70 -7.55
N ALA A 72 18.03 1.89 -6.36
CA ALA A 72 19.21 1.18 -5.88
C ALA A 72 18.91 -0.27 -5.46
N ARG A 73 17.65 -0.72 -5.52
CA ARG A 73 17.20 -2.05 -5.08
C ARG A 73 17.52 -2.31 -3.60
N LYS A 74 17.58 -1.25 -2.79
CA LYS A 74 17.78 -1.33 -1.34
C LYS A 74 16.47 -1.66 -0.64
N ASP A 75 16.57 -2.24 0.55
CA ASP A 75 15.42 -2.61 1.38
C ASP A 75 14.80 -1.35 2.00
N ILE A 76 13.57 -1.03 1.60
CA ILE A 76 12.87 0.16 2.08
C ILE A 76 12.60 0.11 3.57
N TYR A 77 12.44 -1.06 4.18
CA TYR A 77 12.21 -1.17 5.61
C TYR A 77 13.47 -0.84 6.40
N LEU A 78 14.64 -1.28 5.93
CA LEU A 78 15.92 -0.87 6.52
C LEU A 78 16.19 0.63 6.31
N ALA A 79 15.94 1.14 5.10
CA ALA A 79 16.11 2.56 4.82
C ALA A 79 15.20 3.44 5.69
N SER A 80 13.95 3.01 5.89
CA SER A 80 13.00 3.73 6.73
C SER A 80 13.35 3.64 8.21
N ALA A 81 13.79 2.46 8.69
CA ALA A 81 14.34 2.32 10.03
C ALA A 81 15.54 3.26 10.23
N SER A 82 16.44 3.35 9.24
CA SER A 82 17.63 4.19 9.28
C SER A 82 17.29 5.67 9.45
N GLN A 83 16.31 6.18 8.69
CA GLN A 83 15.83 7.56 8.83
C GLN A 83 15.18 7.83 10.19
N ILE A 84 14.55 6.82 10.82
CA ILE A 84 13.85 6.97 12.10
C ILE A 84 14.81 6.88 13.29
N THR A 85 15.72 5.91 13.28
CA THR A 85 16.59 5.60 14.43
C THR A 85 17.89 6.38 14.41
N GLY A 86 18.32 6.85 13.24
CA GLY A 86 19.62 7.47 13.02
C GLY A 86 20.76 6.47 12.79
N THR A 87 20.51 5.15 12.89
CA THR A 87 21.47 4.12 12.49
C THR A 87 21.60 4.13 10.97
N THR A 88 22.82 4.14 10.45
CA THR A 88 23.05 4.20 9.01
C THR A 88 22.65 2.90 8.30
N TYR A 89 22.35 2.99 7.01
CA TYR A 89 22.01 1.80 6.21
C TYR A 89 23.18 0.80 6.19
N GLU A 90 24.41 1.32 6.12
CA GLU A 90 25.65 0.54 6.12
C GLU A 90 25.83 -0.22 7.45
N GLU A 91 25.48 0.38 8.59
CA GLU A 91 25.50 -0.31 9.89
C GLU A 91 24.49 -1.46 9.94
N TYR A 92 23.30 -1.30 9.35
CA TYR A 92 22.34 -2.40 9.23
C TYR A 92 22.84 -3.53 8.33
N GLU A 93 23.51 -3.23 7.23
CA GLU A 93 24.13 -4.25 6.37
C GLU A 93 25.28 -4.98 7.10
N GLN A 94 26.10 -4.25 7.86
CA GLN A 94 27.16 -4.85 8.68
C GLN A 94 26.61 -5.78 9.75
N TYR A 95 25.51 -5.38 10.42
CA TYR A 95 24.83 -6.24 11.37
C TYR A 95 24.41 -7.56 10.70
N ALA A 96 23.79 -7.48 9.53
CA ALA A 96 23.33 -8.67 8.81
C ALA A 96 24.48 -9.58 8.39
N ALA A 97 25.60 -9.02 7.94
CA ALA A 97 26.79 -9.79 7.61
C ALA A 97 27.39 -10.52 8.82
N GLN A 98 27.28 -9.96 10.02
CA GLN A 98 27.82 -10.53 11.26
C GLN A 98 26.89 -11.58 11.89
N HIS A 99 25.58 -11.38 11.82
CA HIS A 99 24.59 -12.20 12.53
C HIS A 99 23.88 -13.21 11.61
N GLY A 100 23.99 -13.06 10.29
CA GLY A 100 23.34 -13.92 9.30
C GLY A 100 21.84 -13.61 9.08
N ASP A 101 21.31 -12.56 9.70
CA ASP A 101 19.93 -12.09 9.52
C ASP A 101 19.83 -10.57 9.67
N ASN A 102 18.76 -9.98 9.15
CA ASN A 102 18.50 -8.55 9.22
C ASN A 102 18.39 -8.05 10.67
N HIS A 103 18.77 -6.79 10.88
CA HIS A 103 18.58 -6.13 12.16
C HIS A 103 17.10 -6.14 12.60
N PRO A 104 16.77 -6.40 13.89
CA PRO A 104 15.39 -6.46 14.37
C PRO A 104 14.54 -5.22 14.03
N ASP A 105 15.15 -4.03 14.01
CA ASP A 105 14.51 -2.77 13.62
C ASP A 105 13.83 -2.84 12.24
N ARG A 106 14.35 -3.67 11.32
CA ARG A 106 13.72 -3.89 10.02
C ARG A 106 12.25 -4.24 10.16
N GLN A 107 11.94 -5.17 11.08
CA GLN A 107 10.58 -5.64 11.33
C GLN A 107 9.88 -4.76 12.36
N ALA A 108 10.53 -4.45 13.48
CA ALA A 108 9.91 -3.82 14.64
C ALA A 108 9.68 -2.30 14.50
N ILE A 109 10.37 -1.66 13.54
CA ILE A 109 10.27 -0.21 13.28
C ILE A 109 10.00 0.03 11.79
N GLY A 110 10.92 -0.36 10.92
CA GLY A 110 10.91 -0.03 9.50
C GLY A 110 9.64 -0.49 8.79
N LYS A 111 9.33 -1.78 8.87
CA LYS A 111 8.14 -2.36 8.26
C LYS A 111 6.85 -1.81 8.84
N VAL A 112 6.75 -1.68 10.16
CA VAL A 112 5.56 -1.12 10.83
C VAL A 112 5.34 0.33 10.37
N ALA A 113 6.41 1.13 10.30
CA ALA A 113 6.35 2.52 9.86
C ALA A 113 5.88 2.64 8.41
N GLU A 114 6.45 1.86 7.48
CA GLU A 114 6.07 1.90 6.07
C GLU A 114 4.61 1.50 5.84
N LEU A 115 4.11 0.49 6.57
CA LEU A 115 2.72 0.04 6.44
C LEU A 115 1.72 0.98 7.13
N ALA A 116 2.08 1.53 8.29
CA ALA A 116 1.15 2.31 9.09
C ALA A 116 1.10 3.80 8.69
N LEU A 117 2.22 4.38 8.26
CA LEU A 117 2.40 5.84 8.27
C LEU A 117 2.27 6.50 6.89
N GLY A 118 2.44 5.74 5.80
CA GLY A 118 2.31 6.23 4.41
C GLY A 118 1.00 6.96 4.10
N TYR A 119 -0.06 6.63 4.86
CA TYR A 119 -1.42 7.15 4.68
C TYR A 119 -1.92 7.96 5.89
N GLY A 120 -1.01 8.61 6.60
CA GLY A 120 -1.37 9.52 7.71
C GLY A 120 -1.74 8.81 9.01
N GLY A 121 -1.35 7.53 9.17
CA GLY A 121 -1.56 6.80 10.41
C GLY A 121 -0.96 7.50 11.63
N TRP A 122 -1.58 7.21 12.77
CA TRP A 122 -1.11 7.60 14.09
C TRP A 122 -0.99 6.35 14.97
N GLU A 123 -0.97 6.52 16.30
CA GLU A 123 -0.79 5.42 17.25
C GLU A 123 -1.73 4.22 17.00
N GLY A 124 -3.02 4.44 16.74
CA GLY A 124 -3.95 3.33 16.49
C GLY A 124 -3.57 2.51 15.24
N ALA A 125 -3.09 3.16 14.18
CA ALA A 125 -2.62 2.47 12.98
C ALA A 125 -1.29 1.74 13.26
N TRP A 126 -0.38 2.38 13.99
CA TRP A 126 0.87 1.75 14.43
C TRP A 126 0.61 0.45 15.18
N ARG A 127 -0.26 0.49 16.21
CA ARG A 127 -0.58 -0.68 17.04
C ARG A 127 -1.18 -1.83 16.22
N ALA A 128 -1.98 -1.53 15.18
CA ALA A 128 -2.55 -2.56 14.32
C ALA A 128 -1.51 -3.33 13.48
N PHE A 129 -0.33 -2.74 13.25
CA PHE A 129 0.75 -3.35 12.49
C PHE A 129 1.94 -3.79 13.34
N ASP A 130 2.05 -3.32 14.59
CA ASP A 130 3.14 -3.68 15.49
C ASP A 130 2.94 -5.12 15.98
N PRO A 131 3.81 -6.07 15.59
CA PRO A 131 3.69 -7.47 16.03
C PRO A 131 3.89 -7.63 17.54
N ASP A 132 4.52 -6.63 18.18
CA ASP A 132 4.88 -6.63 19.60
C ASP A 132 4.12 -5.52 20.33
N GLU A 133 2.78 -5.54 20.27
CA GLU A 133 1.86 -4.49 20.73
C GLU A 133 2.21 -3.86 22.10
N GLY A 134 2.89 -4.60 23.00
CA GLY A 134 3.24 -4.20 24.37
C GLY A 134 4.64 -3.59 24.62
N ASN A 135 5.56 -3.56 23.65
CA ASN A 135 6.97 -3.23 23.95
C ASN A 135 7.33 -1.73 23.86
N LYS A 136 6.51 -0.91 23.18
CA LYS A 136 6.77 0.54 23.02
C LYS A 136 5.70 1.38 23.72
N THR A 137 6.10 2.37 24.50
CA THR A 137 5.19 3.36 25.11
C THR A 137 4.57 4.26 24.04
N SER A 138 3.44 4.91 24.36
CA SER A 138 2.80 5.87 23.44
C SER A 138 3.73 7.01 23.04
N ASP A 139 4.60 7.48 23.95
CA ASP A 139 5.59 8.51 23.66
C ASP A 139 6.66 8.03 22.66
N GLN A 140 7.14 6.79 22.81
CA GLN A 140 8.07 6.19 21.86
C GLN A 140 7.44 6.04 20.47
N VAL A 141 6.19 5.57 20.41
CA VAL A 141 5.44 5.47 19.14
C VAL A 141 5.25 6.87 18.51
N CYS A 142 4.88 7.87 19.31
CA CYS A 142 4.74 9.25 18.82
C CYS A 142 6.06 9.82 18.29
N ALA A 143 7.19 9.53 18.93
CA ALA A 143 8.51 9.94 18.46
C ALA A 143 8.84 9.30 17.11
N ILE A 144 8.58 7.99 16.94
CA ILE A 144 8.78 7.29 15.66
C ILE A 144 7.91 7.90 14.56
N ILE A 145 6.63 8.15 14.84
CA ILE A 145 5.72 8.71 13.83
C ILE A 145 6.19 10.10 13.38
N ARG A 146 6.64 10.94 14.33
CA ARG A 146 7.19 12.26 14.00
C ARG A 146 8.46 12.15 13.17
N ALA A 147 9.40 11.29 13.56
CA ALA A 147 10.63 11.06 12.81
C ALA A 147 10.35 10.58 11.36
N TRP A 148 9.40 9.67 11.16
CA TRP A 148 9.01 9.22 9.82
C TRP A 148 8.42 10.36 8.98
N ARG A 149 7.58 11.21 9.57
CA ARG A 149 6.97 12.37 8.90
C ARG A 149 8.02 13.42 8.53
N ASP A 150 8.96 13.68 9.43
CA ASP A 150 10.08 14.60 9.20
C ASP A 150 11.00 14.07 8.08
N ALA A 151 11.20 12.76 8.01
CA ALA A 151 11.94 12.10 6.93
C ALA A 151 11.15 11.99 5.61
N SER A 152 9.82 12.20 5.61
CA SER A 152 8.96 12.03 4.43
C SER A 152 8.13 13.29 4.12
N PRO A 153 8.75 14.48 4.03
CA PRO A 153 8.04 15.75 3.98
C PRO A 153 7.18 15.89 2.71
N ARG A 154 7.57 15.26 1.60
CA ARG A 154 6.83 15.34 0.33
C ARG A 154 5.55 14.52 0.39
N ILE A 155 5.60 13.33 0.99
CA ILE A 155 4.41 12.49 1.18
C ILE A 155 3.42 13.20 2.13
N VAL A 156 3.93 13.75 3.24
CA VAL A 156 3.10 14.51 4.19
C VAL A 156 2.48 15.75 3.52
N ALA A 157 3.24 16.47 2.71
CA ALA A 157 2.73 17.61 1.95
C ALA A 157 1.66 17.20 0.92
N TYR A 158 1.75 16.01 0.33
CA TYR A 158 0.75 15.51 -0.63
C TYR A 158 -0.59 15.24 0.04
N TRP A 159 -0.62 14.68 1.27
CA TRP A 159 -1.88 14.54 2.01
C TRP A 159 -2.63 15.88 2.12
N GLY A 160 -1.88 16.98 2.16
CA GLY A 160 -2.40 18.32 2.00
C GLY A 160 -2.90 18.93 3.29
N GLY A 161 -3.61 20.05 3.14
CA GLY A 161 -4.16 20.79 4.25
C GLY A 161 -4.84 22.06 3.80
N GLN A 162 -5.39 22.76 4.79
CA GLN A 162 -6.15 23.99 4.60
C GLN A 162 -5.45 25.21 5.21
N ARG A 163 -4.36 24.97 5.94
CA ARG A 163 -3.56 26.00 6.59
C ARG A 163 -2.10 25.57 6.57
N VAL A 164 -1.21 26.52 6.30
CA VAL A 164 0.24 26.32 6.36
C VAL A 164 0.81 27.15 7.50
N LYS A 165 1.86 26.64 8.15
CA LYS A 165 2.62 27.39 9.14
C LYS A 165 3.85 27.98 8.48
N ASP A 166 3.95 29.30 8.48
CA ASP A 166 5.08 30.06 7.95
C ASP A 166 5.76 30.81 9.10
N GLY A 167 6.91 30.29 9.54
CA GLY A 167 7.54 30.70 10.79
C GLY A 167 6.60 30.52 11.98
N TRP A 168 6.15 31.63 12.56
CA TRP A 168 5.24 31.66 13.72
C TRP A 168 3.77 31.90 13.34
N GLN A 169 3.48 32.17 12.07
CA GLN A 169 2.14 32.55 11.62
C GLN A 169 1.46 31.41 10.88
N TRP A 170 0.16 31.25 11.12
CA TRP A 170 -0.70 30.36 10.33
C TRP A 170 -1.39 31.15 9.23
N ARG A 171 -1.31 30.65 8.00
CA ARG A 171 -1.99 31.22 6.83
C ARG A 171 -2.95 30.19 6.26
N ASP A 172 -4.15 30.62 5.87
CA ASP A 172 -5.10 29.73 5.22
C ASP A 172 -4.62 29.46 3.78
N GLU A 173 -4.49 28.19 3.44
CA GLU A 173 -3.97 27.75 2.15
C GLU A 173 -4.48 26.33 1.86
N LEU A 174 -5.21 26.15 0.76
CA LEU A 174 -5.59 24.83 0.27
C LEU A 174 -4.45 24.23 -0.56
N TYR A 175 -3.77 23.20 -0.05
CA TYR A 175 -2.68 22.50 -0.73
C TYR A 175 -2.82 20.97 -0.63
N GLY A 176 -1.99 20.25 -1.38
CA GLY A 176 -2.03 18.80 -1.53
C GLY A 176 -3.37 18.29 -2.04
N ILE A 177 -3.66 17.03 -1.76
CA ILE A 177 -4.85 16.33 -2.25
C ILE A 177 -6.11 16.81 -1.52
N GLU A 178 -6.04 17.09 -0.21
CA GLU A 178 -7.16 17.68 0.54
C GLU A 178 -7.57 19.03 -0.07
N GLY A 179 -6.60 19.90 -0.35
CA GLY A 179 -6.85 21.20 -0.95
C GLY A 179 -7.45 21.11 -2.35
N ALA A 180 -6.96 20.20 -3.20
CA ALA A 180 -7.52 19.98 -4.54
C ALA A 180 -8.96 19.50 -4.51
N VAL A 181 -9.28 18.58 -3.59
CA VAL A 181 -10.64 18.04 -3.40
C VAL A 181 -11.60 19.12 -2.92
N ILE A 182 -11.22 19.91 -1.92
CA ILE A 182 -12.04 21.01 -1.40
C ILE A 182 -12.34 22.02 -2.52
N GLN A 183 -11.32 22.42 -3.28
CA GLN A 183 -11.49 23.34 -4.40
C GLN A 183 -12.43 22.77 -5.47
N ALA A 184 -12.31 21.48 -5.81
CA ALA A 184 -13.19 20.81 -6.77
C ALA A 184 -14.66 20.79 -6.31
N ILE A 185 -14.90 20.58 -5.00
CA ILE A 185 -16.26 20.61 -4.44
C ILE A 185 -16.82 22.04 -4.40
N GLN A 186 -15.99 23.04 -4.09
CA GLN A 186 -16.39 24.45 -4.08
C GLN A 186 -16.61 25.03 -5.49
N SER A 187 -15.98 24.45 -6.51
CA SER A 187 -16.06 24.93 -7.90
C SER A 187 -16.43 23.79 -8.88
N PRO A 188 -17.67 23.27 -8.85
CA PRO A 188 -18.10 22.22 -9.76
C PRO A 188 -17.86 22.58 -11.24
N GLY A 189 -17.44 21.58 -12.02
CA GLY A 189 -17.06 21.73 -13.42
C GLY A 189 -15.60 22.14 -13.67
N VAL A 190 -14.91 22.68 -12.66
CA VAL A 190 -13.49 23.07 -12.75
C VAL A 190 -12.60 21.93 -12.26
N GLU A 191 -11.51 21.70 -12.99
CA GLU A 191 -10.54 20.65 -12.66
C GLU A 191 -9.40 21.22 -11.79
N PHE A 192 -9.04 20.48 -10.74
CA PHE A 192 -7.95 20.82 -9.83
C PHE A 192 -6.97 19.66 -9.71
N VAL A 193 -5.70 20.01 -9.49
CA VAL A 193 -4.62 19.06 -9.21
C VAL A 193 -3.99 19.36 -7.85
N PRO A 194 -3.53 18.35 -7.11
CA PRO A 194 -2.73 18.55 -5.90
C PRO A 194 -1.50 19.41 -6.21
N ARG A 195 -1.23 20.38 -5.34
CA ARG A 195 -0.06 21.25 -5.44
C ARG A 195 0.68 21.29 -4.09
N PRO A 196 2.00 21.50 -4.08
CA PRO A 196 2.72 21.73 -2.82
C PRO A 196 2.20 22.99 -2.12
N SER A 197 2.47 23.09 -0.82
CA SER A 197 2.18 24.28 -0.04
C SER A 197 3.15 25.42 -0.39
N SER A 198 2.82 26.66 -0.02
CA SER A 198 3.72 27.81 -0.19
C SER A 198 4.95 27.78 0.71
N VAL A 199 5.04 26.83 1.65
CA VAL A 199 6.17 26.63 2.58
C VAL A 199 6.84 25.28 2.31
N GLY A 200 8.18 25.26 2.40
CA GLY A 200 8.98 24.07 2.13
C GLY A 200 9.26 23.87 0.63
N ASP A 201 9.40 22.62 0.21
CA ASP A 201 9.64 22.29 -1.19
C ASP A 201 8.39 22.58 -2.05
N GLN A 202 8.56 23.42 -3.06
CA GLN A 202 7.49 23.86 -3.97
C GLN A 202 7.54 23.15 -5.34
N THR A 203 8.39 22.12 -5.48
CA THR A 203 8.43 21.30 -6.67
C THR A 203 7.05 20.69 -6.92
N PRO A 204 6.48 20.81 -8.14
CA PRO A 204 5.20 20.18 -8.46
C PRO A 204 5.25 18.67 -8.23
N PHE A 205 4.15 18.08 -7.78
CA PHE A 205 4.07 16.63 -7.66
C PHE A 205 4.16 15.99 -9.06
N PRO A 206 5.02 14.98 -9.25
CA PRO A 206 5.31 14.45 -10.59
C PRO A 206 4.14 13.65 -11.17
N VAL A 207 3.25 13.11 -10.34
CA VAL A 207 2.07 12.36 -10.77
C VAL A 207 0.82 13.22 -10.63
N GLN A 208 0.19 13.51 -11.77
CA GLN A 208 -1.01 14.34 -11.85
C GLN A 208 -2.27 13.50 -11.64
N VAL A 209 -2.78 13.50 -10.41
CA VAL A 209 -4.14 13.05 -10.09
C VAL A 209 -5.06 14.26 -10.18
N ARG A 210 -6.16 14.15 -10.92
CA ARG A 210 -7.04 15.30 -11.23
C ARG A 210 -8.39 15.14 -10.55
N PHE A 211 -8.96 16.22 -10.06
CA PHE A 211 -10.22 16.24 -9.32
C PHE A 211 -11.20 17.19 -9.98
N VAL A 212 -12.42 16.73 -10.23
CA VAL A 212 -13.51 17.55 -10.76
C VAL A 212 -14.84 17.05 -10.22
N VAL A 213 -15.75 17.98 -9.88
CA VAL A 213 -17.14 17.63 -9.56
C VAL A 213 -18.01 17.83 -10.79
N ARG A 214 -18.72 16.77 -11.22
CA ARG A 214 -19.77 16.81 -12.26
C ARG A 214 -20.91 15.90 -11.83
N ASP A 215 -22.14 16.32 -12.07
CA ASP A 215 -23.35 15.55 -11.74
C ASP A 215 -23.45 15.17 -10.25
N ASP A 216 -23.03 16.07 -9.37
CA ASP A 216 -22.90 15.83 -7.92
C ASP A 216 -22.01 14.61 -7.56
N ILE A 217 -21.01 14.34 -8.40
CA ILE A 217 -19.99 13.30 -8.18
C ILE A 217 -18.62 13.94 -8.25
N LEU A 218 -17.85 13.83 -7.17
CA LEU A 218 -16.42 14.10 -7.20
C LEU A 218 -15.72 12.94 -7.90
N ARG A 219 -15.03 13.25 -8.98
CA ARG A 219 -14.25 12.29 -9.78
C ARG A 219 -12.78 12.54 -9.53
N MET A 220 -12.10 11.51 -9.03
CA MET A 220 -10.65 11.44 -8.97
C MET A 220 -10.16 10.69 -10.20
N ILE A 221 -9.53 11.40 -11.13
CA ILE A 221 -9.02 10.87 -12.40
C ILE A 221 -7.54 10.55 -12.22
N LEU A 222 -7.20 9.26 -12.34
CA LEU A 222 -5.85 8.73 -12.20
C LEU A 222 -5.03 8.94 -13.49
N PRO A 223 -3.69 8.78 -13.47
CA PRO A 223 -2.84 8.87 -14.66
C PRO A 223 -3.24 7.90 -15.78
N SER A 224 -3.82 6.75 -15.42
CA SER A 224 -4.36 5.76 -16.36
C SER A 224 -5.64 6.22 -17.09
N GLY A 225 -6.24 7.32 -16.65
CA GLY A 225 -7.56 7.79 -17.07
C GLY A 225 -8.73 7.15 -16.31
N ARG A 226 -8.48 6.16 -15.45
CA ARG A 226 -9.50 5.56 -14.57
C ARG A 226 -10.04 6.60 -13.59
N GLU A 227 -11.35 6.57 -13.36
CA GLU A 227 -12.03 7.41 -12.37
C GLU A 227 -12.37 6.62 -11.11
N ILE A 228 -12.08 7.20 -9.94
CA ILE A 228 -12.73 6.85 -8.67
C ILE A 228 -13.77 7.92 -8.38
N LYS A 229 -14.98 7.48 -7.98
CA LYS A 229 -16.15 8.35 -7.81
C LYS A 229 -16.58 8.41 -6.36
N TYR A 230 -16.79 9.62 -5.86
CA TYR A 230 -17.36 9.91 -4.55
C TYR A 230 -18.71 10.61 -4.78
N HIS A 231 -19.80 9.94 -4.44
CA HIS A 231 -21.16 10.42 -4.71
C HIS A 231 -21.59 11.46 -3.69
N GLU A 232 -22.31 12.50 -4.14
CA GLU A 232 -22.85 13.58 -3.31
C GLU A 232 -21.83 14.16 -2.31
N PRO A 233 -20.68 14.66 -2.80
CA PRO A 233 -19.65 15.21 -1.93
C PRO A 233 -20.18 16.47 -1.23
N ARG A 234 -19.93 16.59 0.08
CA ARG A 234 -20.33 17.75 0.88
C ARG A 234 -19.15 18.28 1.68
N LEU A 235 -19.16 19.58 1.93
CA LEU A 235 -18.24 20.27 2.82
C LEU A 235 -19.02 20.83 4.00
N GLU A 236 -18.53 20.58 5.20
CA GLU A 236 -19.11 21.07 6.45
C GLU A 236 -18.00 21.66 7.33
N HIS A 237 -18.35 22.47 8.32
CA HIS A 237 -17.36 22.91 9.30
C HIS A 237 -16.87 21.73 10.13
N SER A 238 -15.55 21.59 10.25
CA SER A 238 -14.95 20.48 10.98
C SER A 238 -15.09 20.68 12.49
N ALA A 239 -15.76 19.74 13.16
CA ALA A 239 -15.79 19.67 14.62
C ALA A 239 -14.41 19.30 15.21
N LYS A 240 -13.56 18.59 14.45
CA LYS A 240 -12.23 18.12 14.89
C LYS A 240 -11.11 19.13 14.63
N ARG A 241 -11.27 19.99 13.61
CA ARG A 241 -10.28 20.99 13.19
C ARG A 241 -10.96 22.37 13.10
N PRO A 242 -11.08 23.11 14.20
CA PRO A 242 -11.74 24.41 14.20
C PRO A 242 -11.18 25.35 13.12
N GLY A 243 -12.08 26.00 12.37
CA GLY A 243 -11.74 26.88 11.25
C GLY A 243 -11.42 26.15 9.93
N GLN A 244 -11.50 24.82 9.88
CA GLN A 244 -11.31 24.03 8.66
C GLN A 244 -12.62 23.34 8.24
N LEU A 245 -12.62 22.84 7.01
CA LEU A 245 -13.70 22.05 6.42
C LEU A 245 -13.46 20.55 6.63
N ALA A 246 -14.55 19.82 6.85
CA ALA A 246 -14.65 18.38 6.77
C ALA A 246 -15.23 17.99 5.41
N ILE A 247 -14.72 16.90 4.82
CA ILE A 247 -15.20 16.36 3.54
C ILE A 247 -16.01 15.11 3.84
N SER A 248 -17.20 14.98 3.26
CA SER A 248 -18.00 13.75 3.33
C SER A 248 -18.60 13.38 1.97
N TYR A 249 -18.99 12.11 1.81
CA TYR A 249 -19.61 11.59 0.60
C TYR A 249 -20.55 10.41 0.91
N MET A 250 -21.46 10.11 -0.01
CA MET A 250 -22.34 8.95 0.05
C MET A 250 -21.62 7.70 -0.49
N THR A 251 -21.72 6.61 0.26
CA THR A 251 -21.15 5.31 -0.13
C THR A 251 -21.96 4.15 0.45
N TRP A 252 -21.75 2.95 -0.08
CA TRP A 252 -22.34 1.72 0.43
C TRP A 252 -21.42 1.09 1.48
N ASN A 253 -21.81 1.12 2.74
CA ASN A 253 -21.09 0.43 3.81
C ASN A 253 -21.42 -1.07 3.80
N SER A 254 -20.42 -1.90 3.53
CA SER A 254 -20.50 -3.36 3.61
C SER A 254 -19.92 -3.93 4.90
N ASN A 255 -19.33 -3.10 5.76
CA ASN A 255 -18.66 -3.54 6.97
C ASN A 255 -19.37 -2.97 8.22
N PRO A 256 -20.04 -3.82 9.02
CA PRO A 256 -20.80 -3.36 10.18
C PRO A 256 -19.93 -2.68 11.26
N LYS A 257 -18.61 -2.85 11.21
CA LYS A 257 -17.67 -2.13 12.10
C LYS A 257 -17.70 -0.61 11.89
N TYR A 258 -18.08 -0.14 10.70
CA TYR A 258 -18.12 1.28 10.35
C TYR A 258 -19.52 1.89 10.38
N GLY A 259 -20.47 1.21 11.04
CA GLY A 259 -21.86 1.65 11.17
C GLY A 259 -22.84 0.71 10.46
N PRO A 260 -24.11 1.12 10.28
CA PRO A 260 -25.11 0.29 9.64
C PRO A 260 -24.70 -0.07 8.20
N MET A 261 -25.02 -1.29 7.78
CA MET A 261 -24.85 -1.70 6.39
C MET A 261 -25.84 -0.95 5.50
N GLY A 262 -25.40 -0.56 4.29
CA GLY A 262 -26.21 0.17 3.32
C GLY A 262 -25.65 1.54 2.97
N TRP A 263 -26.49 2.38 2.34
CA TRP A 263 -26.11 3.74 1.97
C TRP A 263 -25.91 4.62 3.21
N VAL A 264 -24.72 5.19 3.34
CA VAL A 264 -24.34 6.07 4.45
C VAL A 264 -23.53 7.25 3.95
N ARG A 265 -23.58 8.37 4.69
CA ARG A 265 -22.65 9.48 4.54
C ARG A 265 -21.42 9.18 5.38
N MET A 266 -20.24 9.16 4.76
CA MET A 266 -18.96 8.91 5.43
C MET A 266 -18.04 10.11 5.29
N ASP A 267 -17.34 10.42 6.38
CA ASP A 267 -16.23 11.37 6.39
C ASP A 267 -15.03 10.81 5.61
N THR A 268 -14.29 11.70 4.98
CA THR A 268 -12.98 11.44 4.38
C THR A 268 -12.04 12.62 4.62
N TRP A 269 -10.75 12.42 4.38
CA TRP A 269 -9.71 13.43 4.57
C TRP A 269 -8.57 13.17 3.61
N GLY A 270 -7.66 14.14 3.48
CA GLY A 270 -6.55 14.10 2.52
C GLY A 270 -5.80 12.78 2.46
N SER A 271 -5.32 12.27 3.60
CA SER A 271 -4.55 11.01 3.64
C SER A 271 -5.34 9.78 3.18
N ARG A 272 -6.64 9.70 3.47
CA ARG A 272 -7.50 8.60 2.99
C ARG A 272 -7.75 8.68 1.47
N ILE A 273 -7.85 9.89 0.92
CA ILE A 273 -7.97 10.10 -0.53
C ILE A 273 -6.64 9.78 -1.21
N PHE A 274 -5.52 10.13 -0.60
CA PHE A 274 -4.18 9.77 -1.07
C PHE A 274 -4.01 8.24 -1.13
N GLU A 275 -4.39 7.52 -0.07
CA GLU A 275 -4.42 6.06 -0.05
C GLU A 275 -5.26 5.47 -1.20
N ASN A 276 -6.48 6.00 -1.41
CA ASN A 276 -7.32 5.53 -2.51
C ASN A 276 -6.68 5.75 -3.89
N ALA A 277 -5.96 6.86 -4.09
CA ALA A 277 -5.24 7.14 -5.33
C ALA A 277 -4.06 6.18 -5.52
N ASP A 278 -3.26 6.00 -4.47
CA ASP A 278 -2.08 5.14 -4.43
C ASP A 278 -2.44 3.68 -4.74
N GLN A 279 -3.35 3.09 -3.97
CA GLN A 279 -3.81 1.71 -4.16
C GLN A 279 -4.45 1.49 -5.53
N ALA A 280 -5.15 2.49 -6.05
CA ALA A 280 -5.76 2.40 -7.37
C ALA A 280 -4.75 2.43 -8.50
N ILE A 281 -3.71 3.25 -8.39
CA ILE A 281 -2.58 3.31 -9.33
C ILE A 281 -1.77 2.01 -9.28
N ALA A 282 -1.48 1.49 -8.08
CA ALA A 282 -0.84 0.19 -7.91
C ALA A 282 -1.66 -0.93 -8.58
N HIS A 283 -2.98 -0.93 -8.39
CA HIS A 283 -3.88 -1.88 -9.05
C HIS A 283 -3.89 -1.71 -10.58
N ASP A 284 -3.83 -0.49 -11.12
CA ASP A 284 -3.77 -0.29 -12.57
C ASP A 284 -2.47 -0.85 -13.18
N ILE A 285 -1.35 -0.74 -12.47
CA ILE A 285 -0.07 -1.39 -12.84
C ILE A 285 -0.23 -2.92 -12.80
N LEU A 286 -0.81 -3.48 -11.74
CA LEU A 286 -1.08 -4.92 -11.63
C LEU A 286 -1.94 -5.44 -12.78
N ARG A 287 -3.01 -4.71 -13.15
CA ARG A 287 -3.87 -5.08 -14.28
C ARG A 287 -3.13 -5.04 -15.61
N HIS A 288 -2.22 -4.07 -15.79
CA HIS A 288 -1.36 -4.03 -16.97
C HIS A 288 -0.45 -5.28 -17.04
N ALA A 289 0.16 -5.69 -15.93
CA ALA A 289 0.95 -6.92 -15.88
C ALA A 289 0.13 -8.18 -16.17
N ILE A 290 -1.09 -8.30 -15.64
CA ILE A 290 -1.99 -9.43 -15.96
C ILE A 290 -2.26 -9.52 -17.49
N ILE A 291 -2.47 -8.38 -18.15
CA ILE A 291 -2.67 -8.33 -19.60
C ILE A 291 -1.40 -8.77 -20.35
N ASN A 292 -0.23 -8.25 -19.95
CA ASN A 292 1.05 -8.59 -20.57
C ASN A 292 1.40 -10.07 -20.40
N LEU A 293 1.21 -10.61 -19.19
CA LEU A 293 1.39 -12.04 -18.89
C LEU A 293 0.48 -12.90 -19.75
N ARG A 294 -0.81 -12.55 -19.84
CA ARG A 294 -1.76 -13.28 -20.70
C ARG A 294 -1.32 -13.27 -22.16
N ALA A 295 -0.86 -12.13 -22.68
CA ALA A 295 -0.36 -12.01 -24.05
C ALA A 295 0.91 -12.85 -24.28
N ALA A 296 1.73 -13.02 -23.26
CA ALA A 296 2.95 -13.84 -23.28
C ALA A 296 2.70 -15.34 -23.00
N GLY A 297 1.45 -15.79 -22.89
CA GLY A 297 1.12 -17.21 -22.67
C GLY A 297 1.07 -17.64 -21.20
N TYR A 298 1.01 -16.69 -20.26
CA TYR A 298 0.85 -16.93 -18.82
C TYR A 298 -0.57 -16.55 -18.38
N PRO A 299 -1.56 -17.45 -18.47
CA PRO A 299 -2.93 -17.14 -18.07
C PRO A 299 -3.02 -17.00 -16.54
N CYS A 300 -3.37 -15.81 -16.07
CA CYS A 300 -3.65 -15.54 -14.66
C CYS A 300 -4.87 -16.36 -14.20
N VAL A 301 -4.69 -17.21 -13.19
CA VAL A 301 -5.76 -18.03 -12.58
C VAL A 301 -6.19 -17.50 -11.22
N LEU A 302 -5.32 -16.73 -10.56
CA LEU A 302 -5.54 -16.13 -9.25
C LEU A 302 -4.67 -14.87 -9.14
N HIS A 303 -5.17 -13.85 -8.44
CA HIS A 303 -4.33 -12.77 -7.94
C HIS A 303 -4.75 -12.44 -6.51
N VAL A 304 -3.77 -12.19 -5.63
CA VAL A 304 -4.00 -11.92 -4.21
C VAL A 304 -3.14 -10.71 -3.83
N TYR A 305 -3.78 -9.60 -3.47
CA TYR A 305 -3.11 -8.31 -3.34
C TYR A 305 -2.33 -7.96 -4.62
N ASP A 306 -1.01 -7.84 -4.51
CA ASP A 306 -0.03 -7.54 -5.54
C ASP A 306 0.63 -8.78 -6.16
N GLU A 307 0.26 -9.99 -5.72
CA GLU A 307 0.71 -11.25 -6.30
C GLU A 307 -0.16 -11.68 -7.48
N ILE A 308 0.48 -12.04 -8.60
CA ILE A 308 -0.16 -12.67 -9.75
C ILE A 308 0.25 -14.14 -9.79
N VAL A 309 -0.71 -15.05 -9.91
CA VAL A 309 -0.51 -16.50 -10.04
C VAL A 309 -1.05 -16.97 -11.38
N CYS A 310 -0.18 -17.61 -12.17
CA CYS A 310 -0.50 -18.22 -13.45
C CYS A 310 -0.35 -19.74 -13.37
N GLU A 311 -1.17 -20.46 -14.14
CA GLU A 311 -1.03 -21.90 -14.33
C GLU A 311 -0.46 -22.17 -15.73
N ILE A 312 0.68 -22.86 -15.81
CA ILE A 312 1.43 -23.07 -17.05
C ILE A 312 1.88 -24.54 -17.19
N PRO A 313 2.05 -25.07 -18.42
CA PRO A 313 2.58 -26.42 -18.58
C PRO A 313 3.95 -26.56 -17.94
N GLU A 314 4.24 -27.75 -17.41
CA GLU A 314 5.57 -28.08 -16.88
C GLU A 314 6.67 -27.76 -17.91
N GLY A 315 7.79 -27.19 -17.44
CA GLY A 315 8.91 -26.77 -18.29
C GLY A 315 8.70 -25.48 -19.09
N THR A 316 7.51 -24.86 -19.07
CA THR A 316 7.27 -23.58 -19.76
C THR A 316 7.87 -22.42 -18.98
N GLY A 317 8.66 -21.56 -19.64
CA GLY A 317 9.15 -20.29 -19.10
C GLY A 317 10.04 -20.38 -17.85
N SER A 318 10.58 -19.24 -17.43
CA SER A 318 11.31 -19.10 -16.16
C SER A 318 10.68 -18.04 -15.26
N ILE A 319 11.06 -18.05 -13.97
CA ILE A 319 10.62 -17.03 -13.01
C ILE A 319 11.14 -15.66 -13.44
N GLU A 320 12.38 -15.59 -13.92
CA GLU A 320 13.02 -14.34 -14.37
C GLU A 320 12.29 -13.76 -15.59
N GLN A 321 11.89 -14.62 -16.53
CA GLN A 321 11.08 -14.19 -17.68
C GLN A 321 9.70 -13.68 -17.23
N TYR A 322 9.06 -14.38 -16.30
CA TYR A 322 7.76 -14.00 -15.74
C TYR A 322 7.83 -12.64 -15.02
N GLU A 323 8.80 -12.46 -14.15
CA GLU A 323 9.05 -11.20 -13.43
C GLU A 323 9.40 -10.05 -14.38
N ALA A 324 10.17 -10.30 -15.44
CA ALA A 324 10.47 -9.30 -16.45
C ALA A 324 9.21 -8.81 -17.20
N ILE A 325 8.28 -9.72 -17.50
CA ILE A 325 6.99 -9.36 -18.11
C ILE A 325 6.16 -8.54 -17.11
N MET A 326 6.09 -8.95 -15.84
CA MET A 326 5.41 -8.17 -14.79
C MET A 326 6.01 -6.77 -14.61
N ALA A 327 7.32 -6.62 -14.74
CA ALA A 327 8.01 -5.34 -14.63
C ALA A 327 7.83 -4.43 -15.88
N THR A 328 7.15 -4.88 -16.92
CA THR A 328 6.81 -4.04 -18.07
C THR A 328 5.65 -3.11 -17.71
N LEU A 329 5.95 -1.82 -17.55
CA LEU A 329 5.01 -0.81 -17.07
C LEU A 329 4.22 -0.14 -18.20
N PRO A 330 3.01 0.37 -17.93
CA PRO A 330 2.26 1.15 -18.90
C PRO A 330 2.96 2.49 -19.22
N PRO A 331 2.69 3.12 -20.38
CA PRO A 331 3.40 4.34 -20.82
C PRO A 331 3.41 5.48 -19.79
N TRP A 332 2.34 5.66 -19.03
CA TRP A 332 2.23 6.70 -18.01
C TRP A 332 3.04 6.44 -16.74
N ALA A 333 3.51 5.20 -16.52
CA ALA A 333 4.35 4.80 -15.40
C ALA A 333 5.79 4.47 -15.82
N GLN A 334 6.18 4.83 -17.05
CA GLN A 334 7.48 4.45 -17.59
C GLN A 334 8.63 5.00 -16.72
N GLY A 335 9.59 4.12 -16.39
CA GLY A 335 10.76 4.47 -15.59
C GLY A 335 10.53 4.52 -14.07
N TRP A 336 9.34 4.16 -13.58
CA TRP A 336 9.12 4.00 -12.15
C TRP A 336 9.88 2.77 -11.64
N PRO A 337 10.45 2.81 -10.42
CA PRO A 337 11.27 1.71 -9.88
C PRO A 337 10.39 0.57 -9.32
N VAL A 338 9.37 0.16 -10.08
CA VAL A 338 8.51 -0.98 -9.75
C VAL A 338 9.25 -2.25 -10.12
N ARG A 339 9.28 -3.20 -9.18
CA ARG A 339 9.98 -4.48 -9.35
C ARG A 339 9.07 -5.62 -8.92
N ALA A 340 9.02 -6.68 -9.73
CA ALA A 340 8.56 -7.99 -9.27
C ALA A 340 9.77 -8.77 -8.74
N ALA A 341 9.71 -9.23 -7.49
CA ALA A 341 10.78 -10.01 -6.87
C ALA A 341 10.26 -10.75 -5.64
N GLY A 342 9.77 -11.95 -5.92
CA GLY A 342 9.30 -12.93 -4.94
C GLY A 342 8.93 -14.23 -5.64
N GLY A 343 9.40 -14.41 -6.87
CA GLY A 343 8.87 -15.40 -7.76
C GLY A 343 9.11 -16.83 -7.30
N TRP A 344 8.10 -17.67 -7.49
CA TRP A 344 8.17 -19.09 -7.17
C TRP A 344 7.40 -19.94 -8.16
N ARG A 345 7.78 -21.22 -8.24
CA ARG A 345 7.12 -22.24 -9.05
C ARG A 345 6.80 -23.47 -8.21
N GLY A 346 5.62 -24.05 -8.36
CA GLY A 346 5.25 -25.26 -7.65
C GLY A 346 3.86 -25.80 -7.95
N LYS A 347 3.54 -26.97 -7.38
CA LYS A 347 2.25 -27.66 -7.57
C LYS A 347 1.10 -27.08 -6.76
N ARG A 348 1.41 -26.45 -5.62
CA ARG A 348 0.42 -25.97 -4.67
C ARG A 348 0.66 -24.49 -4.41
N TYR A 349 -0.43 -23.74 -4.29
CA TYR A 349 -0.34 -22.35 -3.92
C TYR A 349 0.24 -22.20 -2.51
N ARG A 350 1.19 -21.29 -2.38
CA ARG A 350 1.88 -20.97 -1.13
C ARG A 350 2.11 -19.47 -1.07
N LYS A 351 2.37 -18.96 0.14
CA LYS A 351 2.96 -17.64 0.27
C LYS A 351 4.44 -17.76 -0.12
N GLY A 352 4.91 -16.83 -0.96
CA GLY A 352 6.32 -16.68 -1.31
C GLY A 352 7.23 -16.50 -0.10
#